data_AF-A0A7V9L833-F1
#
_entry.id   AF-A0A7V9L833-F1
#
_cell.length_a   1.000
_cell.length_b   1.000
_cell.length_c   1.000
_cell.angle_alpha   90.00
_cell.angle_beta   90.00
_cell.angle_gamma   90.00
#
_symmetry.space_group_name_H-M   'P 1'
#
loop_
_entity.id
_entity.type
_entity.pdbx_description
1 polymer ?
#
loop_
_entity_poly.entity_id
_entity_poly.type
_entity_poly.pdbx_seq_one_letter_code
_entity_poly.pdbx_strand_id
1 'polypeptide(L)'
;MTETPRFDVSVVLPFGDDEEAVGIAVRRTAEHLRGLGLSFEILAIDEDSGDNSHAVLALLRAEVPELRVTHAPGRGRGVDVGAGRAQGALILVATPDVASASLDGAGDACRRLLAGEGDAEVALTRYTVAHRVRSLAAFRGARLLGPAMHRRLAKRFQVQNLSVRLAGPSGVAARSVGGRLRAFARSWQ
;
A
#
# COMPACT_ATOMS: atom_id res chain seq x y z
N MET A 1 0.14 6.11 -22.58
CA MET A 1 -0.26 7.40 -22.00
C MET A 1 0.02 7.33 -20.51
N THR A 2 1.09 7.97 -20.03
CA THR A 2 1.37 8.06 -18.59
C THR A 2 0.49 9.15 -18.02
N GLU A 3 -0.64 8.76 -17.44
CA GLU A 3 -1.50 9.66 -16.68
C GLU A 3 -0.71 10.24 -15.49
N THR A 4 -0.68 11.56 -15.38
CA THR A 4 -0.08 12.25 -14.22
C THR A 4 -0.83 11.80 -12.97
N PRO A 5 -0.13 11.34 -11.91
CA PRO A 5 -0.81 10.91 -10.69
C PRO A 5 -1.59 12.07 -10.07
N ARG A 6 -2.81 11.79 -9.61
CA ARG A 6 -3.69 12.78 -8.96
C ARG A 6 -3.27 13.07 -7.52
N PHE A 7 -2.64 12.09 -6.88
CA PHE A 7 -2.19 12.12 -5.49
C PHE A 7 -0.75 11.63 -5.39
N ASP A 8 -0.06 11.96 -4.31
CA ASP A 8 1.23 11.36 -3.99
C ASP A 8 1.05 9.89 -3.59
N VAL A 9 0.02 9.61 -2.79
CA VAL A 9 -0.21 8.27 -2.21
C VAL A 9 -1.68 7.86 -2.31
N SER A 10 -1.94 6.66 -2.81
CA SER A 10 -3.21 5.94 -2.57
C SER A 10 -3.00 4.94 -1.44
N VAL A 11 -3.69 5.10 -0.33
CA VAL A 11 -3.71 4.09 0.73
C VAL A 11 -4.77 3.06 0.42
N VAL A 12 -4.44 1.78 0.46
CA VAL A 12 -5.37 0.66 0.32
C VAL A 12 -5.51 0.02 1.69
N LEU A 13 -6.73 0.08 2.24
CA LEU A 13 -7.12 -0.53 3.51
C LEU A 13 -8.23 -1.56 3.24
N PRO A 14 -7.91 -2.85 3.16
CA PRO A 14 -8.92 -3.90 3.08
C PRO A 14 -9.63 -4.07 4.43
N PHE A 15 -10.95 -4.19 4.42
CA PHE A 15 -11.80 -4.45 5.58
C PHE A 15 -12.67 -5.68 5.33
N GLY A 16 -12.76 -6.57 6.30
CA GLY A 16 -13.68 -7.70 6.29
C GLY A 16 -14.04 -8.06 7.73
N ASP A 17 -15.24 -7.67 8.14
CA ASP A 17 -15.73 -7.78 9.52
C ASP A 17 -14.82 -7.07 10.55
N ASP A 18 -14.55 -5.79 10.32
CA ASP A 18 -13.62 -4.95 11.10
C ASP A 18 -14.33 -3.74 11.74
N GLU A 19 -15.63 -3.84 12.06
CA GLU A 19 -16.49 -2.71 12.50
C GLU A 19 -15.84 -1.84 13.59
N GLU A 20 -15.16 -2.46 14.56
CA GLU A 20 -14.49 -1.78 15.67
C GLU A 20 -13.23 -0.99 15.26
N ALA A 21 -12.53 -1.45 14.21
CA ALA A 21 -11.26 -0.88 13.76
C ALA A 21 -11.44 0.15 12.63
N VAL A 22 -12.45 0.00 11.78
CA VAL A 22 -12.69 0.81 10.57
C VAL A 22 -12.57 2.31 10.83
N GLY A 23 -13.29 2.81 11.83
CA GLY A 23 -13.31 4.25 12.16
C GLY A 23 -11.94 4.79 12.58
N ILE A 24 -11.25 4.06 13.45
CA ILE A 24 -9.95 4.48 13.97
C ILE A 24 -8.89 4.39 12.86
N ALA A 25 -8.87 3.29 12.11
CA ALA A 25 -7.94 3.07 11.00
C ALA A 25 -8.01 4.20 9.96
N VAL A 26 -9.22 4.55 9.52
CA VAL A 26 -9.41 5.59 8.49
C VAL A 26 -9.01 6.97 9.02
N ARG A 27 -9.47 7.36 10.21
CA ARG A 27 -9.16 8.68 10.79
C ARG A 27 -7.66 8.85 11.04
N ARG A 28 -7.01 7.87 11.67
CA ARG A 28 -5.56 7.92 11.94
C ARG A 28 -4.73 7.92 10.67
N THR A 29 -5.15 7.15 9.66
CA THR A 29 -4.48 7.19 8.35
C THR A 29 -4.54 8.59 7.74
N ALA A 30 -5.72 9.23 7.77
CA ALA A 30 -5.90 10.58 7.26
C ALA A 30 -5.07 11.60 8.05
N GLU A 31 -5.13 11.58 9.38
CA GLU A 31 -4.33 12.44 10.25
C GLU A 31 -2.83 12.30 10.00
N HIS A 32 -2.33 11.06 9.90
CA HIS A 32 -0.93 10.78 9.62
C HIS A 32 -0.49 11.38 8.29
N LEU A 33 -1.24 11.16 7.20
CA LEU A 33 -0.86 11.65 5.87
C LEU A 33 -1.01 13.17 5.73
N ARG A 34 -2.02 13.78 6.36
CA ARG A 34 -2.16 15.25 6.45
C ARG A 34 -0.96 15.85 7.17
N GLY A 35 -0.53 15.25 8.28
CA GLY A 35 0.65 15.69 9.05
C GLY A 35 1.97 15.61 8.26
N LEU A 36 2.03 14.78 7.22
CA LEU A 36 3.18 14.67 6.32
C LEU A 36 3.13 15.68 5.15
N GLY A 37 2.01 16.39 4.96
CA GLY A 37 1.82 17.31 3.84
C GLY A 37 1.73 16.63 2.47
N LEU A 38 1.42 15.34 2.43
CA LEU A 38 1.24 14.60 1.18
C LEU A 38 -0.19 14.76 0.67
N SER A 39 -0.37 14.83 -0.65
CA SER A 39 -1.69 14.65 -1.27
C SER A 39 -2.04 13.15 -1.30
N PHE A 40 -3.24 12.79 -0.88
CA PHE A 40 -3.61 11.39 -0.76
C PHE A 40 -5.09 11.08 -0.98
N GLU A 41 -5.36 9.80 -1.20
CA GLU A 41 -6.67 9.21 -1.08
C GLU A 41 -6.60 7.95 -0.20
N ILE A 42 -7.71 7.62 0.46
CA ILE A 42 -7.86 6.37 1.21
C ILE A 42 -8.89 5.52 0.46
N LEU A 43 -8.43 4.42 -0.11
CA LEU A 43 -9.25 3.38 -0.69
C LEU A 43 -9.58 2.35 0.40
N ALA A 44 -10.71 2.56 1.08
CA ALA A 44 -11.27 1.56 1.96
C ALA A 44 -11.98 0.50 1.11
N ILE A 45 -11.46 -0.72 1.15
CA ILE A 45 -11.94 -1.82 0.32
C ILE A 45 -12.71 -2.82 1.19
N ASP A 46 -14.02 -2.79 1.11
CA ASP A 46 -14.92 -3.73 1.79
C ASP A 46 -14.91 -5.10 1.07
N GLU A 47 -14.40 -6.13 1.73
CA GLU A 47 -14.15 -7.47 1.21
C GLU A 47 -15.28 -8.47 1.53
N ASP A 48 -16.53 -8.07 1.25
CA ASP A 48 -17.76 -8.79 1.64
C ASP A 48 -17.93 -8.89 3.17
N SER A 49 -17.93 -7.75 3.86
CA SER A 49 -18.26 -7.72 5.29
C SER A 49 -19.70 -8.18 5.52
N GLY A 50 -19.90 -9.03 6.54
CA GLY A 50 -21.19 -9.45 7.06
C GLY A 50 -21.65 -8.68 8.30
N ASP A 51 -20.80 -7.80 8.86
CA ASP A 51 -21.11 -6.89 9.97
C ASP A 51 -21.41 -5.44 9.49
N ASN A 52 -21.41 -4.45 10.40
CA ASN A 52 -21.72 -3.07 10.02
C ASN A 52 -20.52 -2.29 9.43
N SER A 53 -19.39 -2.93 9.11
CA SER A 53 -18.19 -2.26 8.56
C SER A 53 -18.51 -1.36 7.37
N HIS A 54 -19.36 -1.83 6.45
CA HIS A 54 -19.78 -1.06 5.28
C HIS A 54 -20.55 0.22 5.66
N ALA A 55 -21.46 0.12 6.63
CA ALA A 55 -22.24 1.26 7.09
C ALA A 55 -21.35 2.32 7.77
N VAL A 56 -20.39 1.87 8.60
CA VAL A 56 -19.41 2.76 9.23
C VAL A 56 -18.56 3.47 8.18
N LEU A 57 -18.08 2.76 7.17
CA LEU A 57 -17.32 3.35 6.04
C LEU A 57 -18.11 4.43 5.29
N ALA A 58 -19.42 4.21 5.08
CA ALA A 58 -20.27 5.19 4.40
C ALA A 58 -20.40 6.49 5.20
N LEU A 59 -20.57 6.40 6.53
CA LEU A 59 -20.68 7.56 7.41
C LEU A 59 -19.38 8.37 7.49
N LEU A 60 -18.23 7.69 7.52
CA LEU A 60 -16.91 8.34 7.62
C LEU A 60 -16.57 9.24 6.44
N ARG A 61 -17.23 9.10 5.28
CA ARG A 61 -16.99 9.97 4.12
C ARG A 61 -17.31 11.45 4.39
N ALA A 62 -18.21 11.73 5.34
CA ALA A 62 -18.50 13.10 5.75
C ALA A 62 -17.37 13.72 6.58
N GLU A 63 -16.59 12.90 7.31
CA GLU A 63 -15.50 13.33 8.18
C GLU A 63 -14.14 13.32 7.48
N VAL A 64 -13.95 12.41 6.52
CA VAL A 64 -12.69 12.19 5.80
C VAL A 64 -12.95 12.34 4.29
N PRO A 65 -12.83 13.55 3.73
CA PRO A 65 -13.09 13.81 2.31
C PRO A 65 -12.18 13.02 1.35
N GLU A 66 -11.00 12.61 1.80
CA GLU A 66 -10.04 11.78 1.07
C GLU A 66 -10.48 10.30 0.98
N LEU A 67 -11.52 9.90 1.73
CA LEU A 67 -12.03 8.53 1.77
C LEU A 67 -12.87 8.19 0.53
N ARG A 68 -12.50 7.10 -0.12
CA ARG A 68 -13.25 6.43 -1.17
C ARG A 68 -13.51 4.99 -0.76
N VAL A 69 -14.78 4.63 -0.68
CA VAL A 69 -15.21 3.27 -0.36
C VAL A 69 -15.41 2.49 -1.65
N THR A 70 -14.84 1.29 -1.73
CA THR A 70 -15.04 0.37 -2.85
C THR A 70 -15.28 -1.04 -2.33
N HIS A 71 -16.01 -1.85 -3.08
CA HIS A 71 -16.24 -3.25 -2.80
C HIS A 71 -15.22 -4.16 -3.53
N ALA A 72 -14.80 -5.25 -2.88
CA ALA A 72 -14.07 -6.37 -3.46
C ALA A 72 -14.80 -7.71 -3.22
N PRO A 73 -14.91 -8.59 -4.24
CA PRO A 73 -15.63 -9.85 -4.11
C PRO A 73 -14.78 -10.88 -3.36
N GLY A 74 -14.99 -10.96 -2.06
CA GLY A 74 -14.44 -11.92 -1.11
C GLY A 74 -13.16 -11.45 -0.43
N ARG A 75 -12.97 -11.97 0.78
CA ARG A 75 -11.78 -11.78 1.61
C ARG A 75 -10.46 -11.99 0.86
N GLY A 76 -9.54 -11.06 1.07
CA GLY A 76 -8.19 -11.04 0.53
C GLY A 76 -8.04 -10.44 -0.87
N ARG A 77 -9.13 -10.00 -1.49
CA ARG A 77 -9.12 -9.41 -2.84
C ARG A 77 -8.92 -7.90 -2.83
N GLY A 78 -8.98 -7.28 -1.67
CA GLY A 78 -8.99 -5.83 -1.49
C GLY A 78 -7.71 -5.17 -1.96
N VAL A 79 -6.56 -5.82 -1.80
CA VAL A 79 -5.28 -5.30 -2.31
C VAL A 79 -5.27 -5.21 -3.84
N ASP A 80 -5.72 -6.25 -4.52
CA ASP A 80 -5.79 -6.30 -5.99
C ASP A 80 -6.77 -5.24 -6.52
N VAL A 81 -7.98 -5.21 -5.94
CA VAL A 81 -9.06 -4.26 -6.27
C VAL A 81 -8.64 -2.81 -6.02
N GLY A 82 -7.99 -2.57 -4.87
CA GLY A 82 -7.50 -1.25 -4.47
C GLY A 82 -6.35 -0.77 -5.34
N ALA A 83 -5.35 -1.62 -5.59
CA ALA A 83 -4.24 -1.29 -6.48
C ALA A 83 -4.70 -0.94 -7.90
N GLY A 84 -5.74 -1.63 -8.41
CA GLY A 84 -6.35 -1.32 -9.70
C GLY A 84 -7.13 0.01 -9.74
N ARG A 85 -7.52 0.57 -8.59
CA ARG A 85 -8.30 1.82 -8.46
C ARG A 85 -7.49 3.01 -7.96
N ALA A 86 -6.27 2.76 -7.49
CA ALA A 86 -5.33 3.77 -7.02
C ALA A 86 -5.03 4.80 -8.11
N GLN A 87 -5.07 6.07 -7.74
CA GLN A 87 -4.77 7.24 -8.57
C GLN A 87 -3.48 7.97 -8.13
N GLY A 88 -2.83 7.48 -7.08
CA GLY A 88 -1.60 8.03 -6.52
C GLY A 88 -0.34 7.61 -7.28
N ALA A 89 0.77 8.33 -7.03
CA ALA A 89 2.09 7.94 -7.51
C ALA A 89 2.58 6.66 -6.81
N LEU A 90 2.29 6.55 -5.52
CA LEU A 90 2.55 5.41 -4.67
C LEU A 90 1.26 4.68 -4.26
N ILE A 91 1.36 3.38 -4.03
CA ILE A 91 0.37 2.58 -3.30
C ILE A 91 0.96 2.27 -1.92
N LEU A 92 0.25 2.66 -0.86
CA LEU A 92 0.51 2.22 0.52
C LEU A 92 -0.55 1.18 0.90
N VAL A 93 -0.13 -0.01 1.30
CA VAL A 93 -1.02 -1.08 1.80
C VAL A 93 -0.73 -1.32 3.27
N ALA A 94 -1.77 -1.32 4.09
CA ALA A 94 -1.73 -1.69 5.51
C ALA A 94 -3.01 -2.45 5.88
N THR A 95 -2.96 -3.19 6.99
CA THR A 95 -4.14 -3.85 7.57
C THR A 95 -4.86 -2.92 8.55
N PRO A 96 -6.16 -3.13 8.82
CA PRO A 96 -6.93 -2.30 9.76
C PRO A 96 -6.31 -2.19 11.16
N ASP A 97 -5.77 -3.28 11.70
CA ASP A 97 -5.12 -3.31 13.01
C ASP A 97 -3.86 -2.45 13.05
N VAL A 98 -3.03 -2.50 12.00
CA VAL A 98 -1.83 -1.66 11.90
C VAL A 98 -2.21 -0.20 11.70
N ALA A 99 -3.14 0.09 10.79
CA ALA A 99 -3.59 1.45 10.51
C ALA A 99 -4.25 2.10 11.74
N SER A 100 -4.96 1.30 12.54
CA SER A 100 -5.52 1.75 13.82
C SER A 100 -4.45 1.96 14.89
N ALA A 101 -3.37 1.18 14.89
CA ALA A 101 -2.30 1.30 15.86
C ALA A 101 -1.31 2.43 15.52
N SER A 102 -0.57 2.30 14.43
CA SER A 102 0.39 3.29 13.95
C SER A 102 0.92 2.93 12.55
N LEU A 103 1.09 3.95 11.70
CA LEU A 103 1.75 3.87 10.39
C LEU A 103 3.21 4.34 10.43
N ASP A 104 3.86 4.31 11.60
CA ASP A 104 5.24 4.77 11.76
C ASP A 104 6.21 4.16 10.73
N GLY A 105 7.02 5.04 10.14
CA GLY A 105 7.95 4.71 9.07
C GLY A 105 7.33 4.68 7.67
N ALA A 106 6.01 4.54 7.52
CA ALA A 106 5.35 4.56 6.21
C ALA A 106 5.54 5.92 5.51
N GLY A 107 5.46 7.02 6.27
CA GLY A 107 5.75 8.36 5.76
C GLY A 107 7.16 8.52 5.20
N ASP A 108 8.17 7.99 5.90
CA ASP A 108 9.56 8.05 5.43
C ASP A 108 9.78 7.15 4.22
N ALA A 109 9.12 5.99 4.17
CA ALA A 109 9.10 5.13 2.98
C ALA A 109 8.48 5.86 1.77
N CYS A 110 7.35 6.56 1.96
CA CYS A 110 6.74 7.39 0.93
C CYS A 110 7.70 8.47 0.43
N ARG A 111 8.33 9.24 1.33
CA ARG A 111 9.30 10.29 0.96
C ARG A 111 10.46 9.74 0.13
N ARG A 112 11.07 8.64 0.56
CA ARG A 112 12.17 7.99 -0.16
C ARG A 112 11.77 7.55 -1.56
N LEU A 113 10.61 6.89 -1.69
CA LEU A 113 10.14 6.44 -3.00
C LEU A 113 9.72 7.61 -3.90
N LEU A 114 9.07 8.66 -3.37
CA LEU A 114 8.78 9.89 -4.13
C LEU A 114 10.08 10.58 -4.60
N ALA A 115 11.16 10.49 -3.81
CA ALA A 115 12.50 10.96 -4.19
C ALA A 115 13.24 10.03 -5.17
N GLY A 116 12.64 8.90 -5.56
CA GLY A 116 13.21 7.95 -6.52
C GLY A 116 14.19 6.93 -5.91
N GLU A 117 14.24 6.78 -4.58
CA GLU A 117 15.15 5.87 -3.88
C GLU A 117 14.64 4.42 -3.83
N GLY A 118 14.24 3.86 -4.98
CA GLY A 118 13.79 2.48 -5.13
C GLY A 118 12.42 2.34 -5.77
N ASP A 119 11.90 1.12 -5.79
CA ASP A 119 10.60 0.79 -6.38
C ASP A 119 9.54 0.45 -5.34
N ALA A 120 9.97 -0.17 -4.23
CA ALA A 120 9.11 -0.55 -3.12
C ALA A 120 9.86 -0.61 -1.79
N GLU A 121 9.12 -0.43 -0.70
CA GLU A 121 9.55 -0.67 0.65
C GLU A 121 8.52 -1.51 1.41
N VAL A 122 8.98 -2.53 2.12
CA VAL A 122 8.12 -3.48 2.84
C VAL A 122 8.55 -3.62 4.28
N ALA A 123 7.72 -3.16 5.20
CA ALA A 123 7.78 -3.50 6.62
C ALA A 123 6.93 -4.75 6.85
N LEU A 124 7.56 -5.91 7.06
CA LEU A 124 6.94 -7.24 6.95
C LEU A 124 5.68 -7.49 7.81
N THR A 125 5.45 -6.69 8.85
CA THR A 125 4.31 -6.80 9.76
C THR A 125 3.50 -5.51 9.88
N ARG A 126 3.76 -4.51 9.04
CA ARG A 126 3.15 -3.19 9.16
C ARG A 126 2.57 -2.67 7.86
N TYR A 127 3.43 -2.48 6.86
CA TYR A 127 3.02 -1.82 5.64
C TYR A 127 3.83 -2.25 4.41
N THR A 128 3.30 -1.88 3.26
CA THR A 128 3.99 -1.95 1.97
C THR A 128 3.77 -0.65 1.22
N VAL A 129 4.84 0.01 0.80
CA VAL A 129 4.78 1.17 -0.10
C VAL A 129 5.44 0.78 -1.42
N ALA A 130 4.82 1.08 -2.56
CA ALA A 130 5.42 0.82 -3.87
C ALA A 130 4.97 1.83 -4.92
N HIS A 131 5.81 2.09 -5.91
CA HIS A 131 5.41 2.90 -7.07
C HIS A 131 4.29 2.22 -7.84
N ARG A 132 3.15 2.90 -7.99
CA ARG A 132 1.91 2.33 -8.55
C ARG A 132 2.14 1.66 -9.90
N VAL A 133 2.69 2.40 -10.86
CA VAL A 133 2.84 1.92 -12.24
C VAL A 133 3.84 0.76 -12.34
N ARG A 134 4.97 0.85 -11.62
CA ARG A 134 6.04 -0.16 -11.67
C ARG A 134 5.66 -1.47 -10.99
N SER A 135 4.85 -1.39 -9.94
CA SER A 135 4.48 -2.53 -9.09
C SER A 135 3.10 -3.11 -9.37
N LEU A 136 2.33 -2.55 -10.32
CA LEU A 136 0.95 -2.97 -10.58
C LEU A 136 0.83 -4.47 -10.87
N ALA A 137 1.77 -5.04 -11.62
CA ALA A 137 1.77 -6.47 -11.92
C ALA A 137 1.93 -7.36 -10.66
N ALA A 138 2.61 -6.87 -9.61
CA ALA A 138 2.76 -7.61 -8.36
C ALA A 138 1.49 -7.58 -7.51
N PHE A 139 0.61 -6.60 -7.70
CA PHE A 139 -0.70 -6.57 -7.04
C PHE A 139 -1.77 -7.38 -7.78
N ARG A 140 -1.68 -7.47 -9.12
CA ARG A 140 -2.70 -8.13 -9.95
C ARG A 140 -3.00 -9.56 -9.51
N GLY A 141 -4.28 -9.87 -9.30
CA GLY A 141 -4.77 -11.19 -8.91
C GLY A 141 -4.30 -11.65 -7.52
N ALA A 142 -3.78 -10.74 -6.70
CA ALA A 142 -3.32 -11.09 -5.37
C ALA A 142 -4.51 -11.44 -4.46
N ARG A 143 -4.35 -12.54 -3.70
CA ARG A 143 -5.23 -12.94 -2.60
C ARG A 143 -4.44 -12.85 -1.30
N LEU A 144 -4.54 -11.71 -0.63
CA LEU A 144 -3.65 -11.31 0.44
C LEU A 144 -4.45 -10.90 1.68
N LEU A 145 -4.14 -11.53 2.81
CA LEU A 145 -4.82 -11.33 4.08
C LEU A 145 -3.79 -11.21 5.19
N GLY A 146 -4.08 -10.31 6.14
CA GLY A 146 -3.32 -10.14 7.37
C GLY A 146 -1.81 -9.89 7.16
N PRO A 147 -0.98 -10.10 8.19
CA PRO A 147 0.44 -9.76 8.14
C PRO A 147 1.25 -10.55 7.09
N ALA A 148 0.81 -11.77 6.73
CA ALA A 148 1.47 -12.59 5.71
C ALA A 148 1.44 -11.94 4.31
N MET A 149 0.51 -11.01 4.07
CA MET A 149 0.40 -10.19 2.87
C MET A 149 1.71 -9.52 2.48
N HIS A 150 2.34 -8.79 3.41
CA HIS A 150 3.53 -7.99 3.13
C HIS A 150 4.69 -8.88 2.66
N ARG A 151 4.86 -10.04 3.29
CA ARG A 151 5.88 -11.03 2.87
C ARG A 151 5.62 -11.55 1.46
N ARG A 152 4.36 -11.80 1.09
CA ARG A 152 3.99 -12.24 -0.27
C ARG A 152 4.24 -11.13 -1.29
N LEU A 153 3.90 -9.87 -0.98
CA LEU A 153 4.17 -8.73 -1.84
C LEU A 153 5.68 -8.51 -2.05
N ALA A 154 6.49 -8.56 -0.99
CA ALA A 154 7.95 -8.48 -1.09
C ALA A 154 8.51 -9.52 -2.09
N LYS A 155 8.07 -10.78 -1.98
CA LYS A 155 8.47 -11.84 -2.93
C LYS A 155 8.03 -11.53 -4.36
N ARG A 156 6.79 -11.05 -4.56
CA ARG A 156 6.28 -10.71 -5.90
C ARG A 156 7.04 -9.54 -6.52
N PHE A 157 7.38 -8.52 -5.75
CA PHE A 157 8.22 -7.41 -6.21
C PHE A 157 9.62 -7.88 -6.60
N GLN A 158 10.23 -8.76 -5.80
CA GLN A 158 11.54 -9.35 -6.11
C GLN A 158 11.52 -10.17 -7.40
N VAL A 159 10.50 -11.00 -7.61
CA VAL A 159 10.32 -11.78 -8.87
C VAL A 159 10.16 -10.86 -10.09
N GLN A 160 9.65 -9.64 -9.89
CA GLN A 160 9.53 -8.63 -10.94
C GLN A 160 10.77 -7.76 -11.10
N ASN A 161 11.89 -8.10 -10.44
CA ASN A 161 13.14 -7.36 -10.45
C ASN A 161 13.00 -5.89 -10.02
N LEU A 162 12.05 -5.60 -9.13
CA LEU A 162 11.92 -4.29 -8.51
C LEU A 162 12.99 -4.09 -7.44
N SER A 163 13.46 -2.84 -7.27
CA SER A 163 14.31 -2.45 -6.16
C SER A 163 13.49 -2.37 -4.87
N VAL A 164 13.60 -3.41 -4.03
CA VAL A 164 12.83 -3.53 -2.79
C VAL A 164 13.73 -3.31 -1.58
N ARG A 165 13.36 -2.34 -0.73
CA ARG A 165 13.88 -2.22 0.64
C ARG A 165 12.98 -3.02 1.58
N LEU A 166 13.56 -3.90 2.39
CA LEU A 166 12.86 -4.44 3.55
C LEU A 166 13.11 -3.49 4.72
N ALA A 167 12.10 -3.18 5.52
CA ALA A 167 12.23 -2.36 6.72
C ALA A 167 12.16 -3.24 7.97
N GLY A 168 13.09 -3.04 8.91
CA GLY A 168 13.10 -3.75 10.19
C GLY A 168 12.02 -3.26 11.18
N PRO A 169 11.88 -3.90 12.35
CA PRO A 169 10.89 -3.56 13.37
C PRO A 169 10.96 -2.11 13.91
N SER A 170 12.03 -1.36 13.62
CA SER A 170 12.30 -0.03 14.21
C SER A 170 12.80 1.04 13.22
N GLY A 171 12.48 0.94 11.92
CA GLY A 171 12.87 1.99 10.95
C GLY A 171 14.38 2.11 10.70
N VAL A 172 15.20 1.29 11.37
CA VAL A 172 16.62 1.15 11.10
C VAL A 172 16.78 0.39 9.77
N ALA A 173 17.53 1.00 8.86
CA ALA A 173 17.71 0.57 7.47
C ALA A 173 18.00 -0.94 7.37
N ALA A 174 17.12 -1.68 6.68
CA ALA A 174 17.46 -3.03 6.27
C ALA A 174 18.09 -3.03 4.87
N ARG A 175 18.97 -4.03 4.68
CA ARG A 175 19.82 -4.24 3.52
C ARG A 175 19.01 -4.16 2.21
N SER A 176 19.49 -3.36 1.26
CA SER A 176 19.05 -3.47 -0.13
C SER A 176 19.58 -4.79 -0.68
N VAL A 177 18.67 -5.70 -1.06
CA VAL A 177 19.05 -6.88 -1.85
C VAL A 177 19.05 -6.41 -3.30
N GLY A 178 20.14 -5.77 -3.71
CA GLY A 178 20.33 -5.28 -5.07
C GLY A 178 20.54 -6.45 -6.03
N GLY A 179 19.50 -6.81 -6.78
CA GLY A 179 19.65 -7.62 -7.99
C GLY A 179 20.37 -6.81 -9.07
N ARG A 180 21.69 -6.98 -9.20
CA ARG A 180 22.44 -6.54 -10.37
C ARG A 180 23.13 -7.73 -11.03
N LEU A 181 22.54 -8.22 -12.12
CA LEU A 181 23.29 -8.88 -13.19
C LEU A 181 22.92 -8.19 -14.51
N ARG A 182 23.70 -7.15 -14.84
CA ARG A 182 23.86 -6.67 -16.21
C ARG A 182 25.36 -6.58 -16.51
N ALA A 183 25.85 -7.55 -17.26
CA ALA A 183 26.96 -7.50 -18.20
C ALA A 183 26.93 -8.87 -18.92
N PHE A 184 26.85 -8.99 -20.24
CA PHE A 184 27.86 -8.49 -21.16
C PHE A 184 27.28 -8.06 -22.51
N ALA A 185 27.94 -7.05 -23.06
CA ALA A 185 27.73 -6.46 -24.36
C ALA A 185 28.16 -7.38 -25.51
N ARG A 186 27.60 -7.07 -26.68
CA ARG A 186 27.98 -7.54 -28.02
C ARG A 186 29.37 -7.03 -28.46
N SER A 187 29.84 -7.62 -29.57
CA SER A 187 31.09 -7.46 -30.36
C SER A 187 32.33 -8.12 -29.75
N TRP A 188 33.10 -8.94 -30.47
CA TRP A 188 33.78 -8.66 -31.75
C TRP A 188 33.98 -9.90 -32.66
N GLN A 189 34.05 -9.61 -33.98
CA GLN A 189 34.68 -10.31 -35.11
C GLN A 189 34.21 -11.72 -35.50
#